data_AF-A0A8H8JYF6-F1
#
_entry.id   AF-A0A8H8JYF6-F1
#
_cell.length_a   1.000
_cell.length_b   1.000
_cell.length_c   1.000
_cell.angle_alpha   90.00
_cell.angle_beta   90.00
_cell.angle_gamma   90.00
#
_symmetry.space_group_name_H-M   'P 1'
#
loop_
_entity.id
_entity.type
_entity.pdbx_description
1 polymer ?
#
loop_
_entity_poly.entity_id
_entity_poly.type
_entity_poly.pdbx_seq_one_letter_code
_entity_poly.pdbx_strand_id
1 'polypeptide(L)'
;MLIKSHSCPYFTGARFHLQVTCPTGAVFKVRATVVHTYTPFTISPVIKLSIDHIVPGTPNGFDNFSTGLPSEVILKVFDRRFAHELRAYYKGKPVTFDSEQAYQDYLATGPAEDIPKLAEEIKTLIGPKFRYKDAPQYLFEHFITLTMSPYFEDECAVYQQLVSLQGHDIPIFYGVTRFIDGLIIPDLNPPVEGVLLEVVPGIGLDKIDPSVVNLDAAISDAMRIVRDYTRLGLLNMDVRLGNFIIKPSGKLILIDFAQSRLREEDETDEEWWQDKKGQDELGRVCFQTEIKYGRPWDPNLLNIREAVEVTPPGSVMLPCSSKVSSSENDTL
;
A
#
# COMPACT_ATOMS: atom_id res chain seq x y z
N MET A 1 20.94 -9.65 -30.53
CA MET A 1 20.62 -8.35 -29.91
C MET A 1 20.35 -8.61 -28.43
N LEU A 2 21.25 -8.22 -27.54
CA LEU A 2 21.10 -8.45 -26.10
C LEU A 2 20.10 -7.43 -25.56
N ILE A 3 18.93 -7.88 -25.11
CA ILE A 3 17.99 -7.05 -24.37
C ILE A 3 18.68 -6.70 -23.05
N LYS A 4 19.13 -5.45 -22.89
CA LYS A 4 19.60 -4.95 -21.60
C LYS A 4 18.37 -4.81 -20.71
N SER A 5 18.19 -5.73 -19.77
CA SER A 5 17.19 -5.58 -18.70
C SER A 5 17.68 -4.53 -17.71
N HIS A 6 16.77 -3.70 -17.18
CA HIS A 6 17.08 -2.88 -16.02
C HIS A 6 17.46 -3.79 -14.87
N SER A 7 18.66 -3.60 -14.30
CA SER A 7 19.02 -4.27 -13.05
C SER A 7 18.10 -3.75 -11.95
N CYS A 8 17.45 -4.66 -11.23
CA CYS A 8 16.63 -4.30 -10.08
C CYS A 8 17.49 -3.54 -9.05
N PRO A 9 17.11 -2.32 -8.64
CA PRO A 9 17.91 -1.54 -7.69
C PRO A 9 17.69 -1.96 -6.23
N TYR A 10 16.69 -2.82 -6.00
CA TYR A 10 16.27 -3.29 -4.68
C TYR A 10 16.98 -4.61 -4.32
N PHE A 11 18.31 -4.66 -4.39
CA PHE A 11 19.10 -5.86 -4.08
C PHE A 11 19.76 -5.77 -2.70
N THR A 12 20.01 -6.92 -2.06
CA THR A 12 20.70 -6.98 -0.76
C THR A 12 22.06 -6.27 -0.81
N GLY A 13 22.30 -5.38 0.15
CA GLY A 13 23.48 -4.52 0.22
C GLY A 13 23.34 -3.18 -0.50
N ALA A 14 22.28 -2.95 -1.27
CA ALA A 14 21.98 -1.63 -1.81
C ALA A 14 21.75 -0.63 -0.66
N ARG A 15 22.15 0.62 -0.86
CA ARG A 15 22.04 1.69 0.14
C ARG A 15 21.11 2.78 -0.37
N PHE A 16 20.20 3.21 0.49
CA PHE A 16 19.23 4.26 0.19
C PHE A 16 19.38 5.42 1.16
N HIS A 17 19.19 6.62 0.62
CA HIS A 17 18.93 7.82 1.40
C HIS A 17 17.46 8.20 1.18
N LEU A 18 16.70 8.11 2.25
CA LEU A 18 15.26 8.32 2.26
C LEU A 18 14.94 9.57 3.07
N GLN A 19 14.08 10.43 2.56
CA GLN A 19 13.33 11.36 3.40
C GLN A 19 12.05 10.66 3.83
N VAL A 20 11.77 10.69 5.13
CA VAL A 20 10.57 10.11 5.74
C VAL A 20 9.72 11.25 6.28
N THR A 21 8.44 11.24 5.93
CA THR A 21 7.42 12.12 6.51
C THR A 21 6.48 11.28 7.36
N CYS A 22 6.53 11.48 8.68
CA CYS A 22 5.69 10.80 9.64
C CYS A 22 4.21 11.19 9.52
N PRO A 23 3.29 10.36 10.04
CA PRO A 23 1.88 10.74 10.20
C PRO A 23 1.68 12.04 11.00
N THR A 24 2.59 12.37 11.92
CA THR A 24 2.58 13.61 12.71
C THR A 24 3.02 14.86 11.92
N GLY A 25 3.45 14.68 10.67
CA GLY A 25 4.04 15.73 9.84
C GLY A 25 5.53 15.97 10.08
N ALA A 26 6.15 15.30 11.06
CA ALA A 26 7.59 15.38 11.27
C ALA A 26 8.36 14.80 10.07
N VAL A 27 9.43 15.47 9.66
CA VAL A 27 10.27 15.06 8.53
C VAL A 27 11.70 14.81 9.01
N PHE A 28 12.27 13.67 8.63
CA PHE A 28 13.68 13.35 8.86
C PHE A 28 14.26 12.55 7.70
N LYS A 29 15.58 12.43 7.67
CA LYS A 29 16.31 11.67 6.66
C LYS A 29 16.89 10.42 7.27
N VAL A 30 16.90 9.35 6.51
CA VAL A 30 17.38 8.04 6.92
C VAL A 30 18.35 7.53 5.88
N ARG A 31 19.51 7.06 6.35
CA ARG A 31 20.38 6.18 5.58
C ARG A 31 20.08 4.75 5.98
N ALA A 32 19.78 3.92 5.00
CA ALA A 32 19.44 2.53 5.24
C ALA A 32 20.09 1.60 4.21
N THR A 33 20.36 0.37 4.64
CA THR A 33 20.89 -0.69 3.80
C THR A 33 19.84 -1.78 3.62
N VAL A 34 19.65 -2.24 2.38
CA VAL A 34 18.77 -3.37 2.06
C VAL A 34 19.36 -4.64 2.65
N VAL A 35 18.65 -5.24 3.61
CA VAL A 35 19.06 -6.51 4.22
C VAL A 35 18.36 -7.70 3.58
N HIS A 36 17.13 -7.50 3.09
CA HIS A 36 16.37 -8.56 2.41
C HIS A 36 15.41 -7.97 1.39
N THR A 37 15.22 -8.68 0.28
CA THR A 37 14.27 -8.33 -0.77
C THR A 37 13.25 -9.46 -0.91
N TYR A 38 11.98 -9.15 -0.73
CA TYR A 38 10.92 -10.15 -0.84
C TYR A 38 10.53 -10.30 -2.32
N THR A 39 10.90 -11.44 -2.91
CA THR A 39 10.63 -11.75 -4.33
C THR A 39 9.80 -13.03 -4.48
N PRO A 40 9.04 -13.18 -5.58
CA PRO A 40 8.88 -12.23 -6.70
C PRO A 40 8.09 -10.98 -6.28
N PHE A 41 8.36 -9.85 -6.96
CA PHE A 41 7.52 -8.66 -6.80
C PHE A 41 6.18 -8.88 -7.52
N THR A 42 5.09 -8.49 -6.88
CA THR A 42 3.74 -8.60 -7.42
C THR A 42 3.34 -7.27 -8.06
N ILE A 43 2.88 -6.32 -7.26
CA ILE A 43 2.50 -4.96 -7.66
C ILE A 43 3.56 -3.95 -7.23
N SER A 44 4.13 -4.14 -6.03
CA SER A 44 5.13 -3.25 -5.42
C SER A 44 6.31 -4.05 -4.88
N PRO A 45 7.55 -3.57 -5.03
CA PRO A 45 8.69 -4.10 -4.29
C PRO A 45 8.50 -3.96 -2.78
N VAL A 46 8.72 -5.05 -2.04
CA VAL A 46 8.77 -5.06 -0.57
C VAL A 46 10.16 -5.45 -0.13
N ILE A 47 10.75 -4.65 0.74
CA ILE A 47 12.17 -4.71 1.08
C ILE A 47 12.33 -4.51 2.58
N LYS A 48 13.14 -5.34 3.23
CA LYS A 48 13.58 -5.11 4.60
C LYS A 48 14.84 -4.25 4.59
N LEU A 49 14.82 -3.18 5.36
CA LEU A 49 15.93 -2.25 5.54
C LEU A 49 16.49 -2.37 6.95
N SER A 50 17.81 -2.21 7.08
CA SER A 50 18.46 -1.86 8.34
C SER A 50 18.79 -0.38 8.35
N ILE A 51 18.44 0.31 9.44
CA ILE A 51 18.65 1.74 9.60
C ILE A 51 20.07 1.99 10.11
N ASP A 52 20.89 2.61 9.27
CA ASP A 52 22.30 2.89 9.57
C ASP A 52 22.48 4.22 10.31
N HIS A 53 21.65 5.21 9.96
CA HIS A 53 21.76 6.57 10.50
C HIS A 53 20.47 7.35 10.28
N ILE A 54 20.10 8.19 11.26
CA ILE A 54 18.96 9.10 11.17
C ILE A 54 19.47 10.52 11.34
N VAL A 55 19.12 11.40 10.39
CA VAL A 55 19.45 12.83 10.43
C VAL A 55 18.14 13.61 10.59
N PRO A 56 17.98 14.44 11.63
CA PRO A 56 16.82 15.31 11.77
C PRO A 56 16.66 16.25 10.56
N GLY A 57 15.42 16.42 10.09
CA GLY A 57 15.15 17.14 8.84
C GLY A 57 14.98 18.65 8.96
N THR A 58 14.96 19.24 10.16
CA THR A 58 14.71 20.69 10.35
C THR A 58 15.63 21.33 11.39
N PRO A 59 16.12 22.58 11.16
CA PRO A 59 16.95 23.33 12.13
C PRO A 59 16.13 24.02 13.24
N ASN A 60 14.81 24.10 13.12
CA ASN A 60 13.96 24.87 14.02
C ASN A 60 13.19 23.94 14.97
N GLY A 61 13.90 23.53 16.02
CA GLY A 61 13.35 23.21 17.33
C GLY A 61 12.41 22.01 17.41
N PHE A 62 12.96 20.84 17.73
CA PHE A 62 12.47 19.92 18.77
C PHE A 62 13.56 18.84 18.95
N ASP A 63 14.56 19.14 19.77
CA ASP A 63 15.78 18.34 20.02
C ASP A 63 15.56 17.04 20.82
N ASN A 64 14.36 16.44 20.79
CA ASN A 64 14.07 15.22 21.56
C ASN A 64 13.16 14.22 20.83
N PHE A 65 13.32 14.05 19.52
CA PHE A 65 12.79 12.86 18.86
C PHE A 65 13.76 11.70 19.03
N SER A 66 13.51 10.85 20.03
CA SER A 66 13.62 9.42 19.74
C SER A 66 12.67 9.20 18.58
N THR A 67 13.19 9.01 17.37
CA THR A 67 12.36 8.90 16.15
C THR A 67 11.39 7.72 16.22
N GLY A 68 11.44 6.90 17.28
CA GLY A 68 10.59 5.73 17.48
C GLY A 68 10.86 4.63 16.45
N LEU A 69 11.77 4.87 15.51
CA LEU A 69 12.09 3.93 14.44
C LEU A 69 12.93 2.78 15.00
N PRO A 70 12.53 1.53 14.74
CA PRO A 70 13.37 0.38 15.04
C PRO A 70 14.60 0.33 14.12
N SER A 71 15.58 -0.48 14.50
CA SER A 71 16.80 -0.70 13.71
C SER A 71 16.54 -1.40 12.38
N GLU A 72 15.38 -2.06 12.23
CA GLU A 72 14.96 -2.71 11.01
C GLU A 72 13.49 -2.36 10.70
N VAL A 73 13.21 -2.07 9.43
CA VAL A 73 11.89 -1.65 8.94
C VAL A 73 11.59 -2.31 7.60
N ILE A 74 10.31 -2.36 7.23
CA ILE A 74 9.88 -2.71 5.88
C ILE A 74 9.69 -1.42 5.07
N LEU A 75 10.26 -1.38 3.88
CA LEU A 75 9.96 -0.40 2.85
C LEU A 75 9.18 -1.10 1.74
N LYS A 76 7.94 -0.67 1.51
CA LYS A 76 7.14 -1.05 0.34
C LYS A 76 7.15 0.12 -0.64
N VAL A 77 7.55 -0.15 -1.87
CA VAL A 77 7.84 0.87 -2.89
C VAL A 77 6.84 0.75 -4.02
N PHE A 78 6.22 1.85 -4.43
CA PHE A 78 5.29 1.88 -5.56
C PHE A 78 6.06 2.28 -6.81
N ASP A 79 6.92 1.37 -7.26
CA ASP A 79 7.72 1.53 -8.49
C ASP A 79 7.06 0.78 -9.65
N ARG A 80 6.54 1.54 -10.61
CA ARG A 80 5.76 0.97 -11.72
C ARG A 80 6.54 -0.08 -12.47
N ARG A 81 7.87 0.03 -12.56
CA ARG A 81 8.73 -0.86 -13.35
C ARG A 81 8.66 -2.31 -12.86
N PHE A 82 8.27 -2.49 -11.60
CA PHE A 82 8.17 -3.78 -10.92
C PHE A 82 6.73 -4.24 -10.66
N ALA A 83 5.72 -3.52 -11.17
CA ALA A 83 4.32 -3.94 -11.14
C ALA A 83 4.04 -5.11 -12.12
N HIS A 84 4.60 -6.28 -11.83
CA HIS A 84 4.55 -7.46 -12.69
C HIS A 84 3.14 -8.05 -12.81
N GLU A 85 2.38 -8.10 -11.71
CA GLU A 85 1.01 -8.62 -11.72
C GLU A 85 0.05 -7.73 -12.50
N LEU A 86 0.16 -6.40 -12.36
CA LEU A 86 -0.62 -5.47 -13.18
C LEU A 86 -0.33 -5.68 -14.67
N ARG A 87 0.95 -5.82 -15.05
CA ARG A 87 1.31 -6.11 -16.44
C ARG A 87 0.76 -7.46 -16.91
N ALA A 88 0.83 -8.49 -16.09
CA ALA A 88 0.28 -9.80 -16.43
C ALA A 88 -1.24 -9.74 -16.63
N TYR A 89 -1.95 -9.07 -15.72
CA TYR A 89 -3.40 -8.87 -15.77
C TYR A 89 -3.84 -8.16 -17.06
N TYR A 90 -3.19 -7.04 -17.37
CA TYR A 90 -3.47 -6.28 -18.60
C TYR A 90 -2.76 -6.84 -19.85
N LYS A 91 -2.04 -7.97 -19.74
CA LYS A 91 -1.28 -8.60 -20.85
C LYS A 91 -0.30 -7.64 -21.52
N GLY A 92 0.28 -6.72 -20.74
CA GLY A 92 1.30 -5.78 -21.18
C GLY A 92 2.66 -6.44 -21.40
N LYS A 93 3.53 -5.79 -22.18
CA LYS A 93 4.90 -6.27 -22.38
C LYS A 93 5.78 -5.88 -21.18
N PRO A 94 6.85 -6.65 -20.89
CA PRO A 94 7.82 -6.28 -19.86
C PRO A 94 8.49 -4.93 -20.14
N VAL A 95 8.93 -4.25 -19.08
CA VAL A 95 9.76 -3.04 -19.21
C VAL A 95 11.14 -3.42 -19.74
N THR A 96 11.55 -2.74 -20.81
CA THR A 96 12.91 -2.77 -21.35
C THR A 96 13.58 -1.41 -21.18
N PHE A 97 14.89 -1.35 -21.41
CA PHE A 97 15.61 -0.08 -21.51
C PHE A 97 14.96 0.88 -22.51
N ASP A 98 14.70 0.41 -23.72
CA ASP A 98 14.12 1.22 -24.79
C ASP A 98 12.70 1.72 -24.44
N SER A 99 11.88 0.90 -23.76
CA SER A 99 10.55 1.33 -23.36
C SER A 99 10.57 2.36 -22.23
N GLU A 100 11.52 2.24 -21.31
CA GLU A 100 11.69 3.21 -20.24
C GLU A 100 12.14 4.55 -20.81
N GLN A 101 13.13 4.55 -21.69
CA GLN A 101 13.56 5.76 -22.38
C GLN A 101 12.41 6.42 -23.14
N ALA A 102 11.63 5.65 -23.90
CA ALA A 102 10.47 6.17 -24.62
C ALA A 102 9.40 6.78 -23.68
N TYR A 103 9.25 6.23 -22.48
CA TYR A 103 8.35 6.78 -21.47
C TYR A 103 8.91 8.06 -20.84
N GLN A 104 10.21 8.13 -20.56
CA GLN A 104 10.87 9.35 -20.09
C GLN A 104 10.76 10.48 -21.13
N ASP A 105 10.94 10.16 -22.41
CA ASP A 105 10.77 11.12 -23.51
C ASP A 105 9.31 11.63 -23.57
N TYR A 106 8.34 10.73 -23.42
CA TYR A 106 6.91 11.09 -23.34
C TYR A 106 6.61 12.05 -22.18
N LEU A 107 7.15 11.77 -20.98
CA LEU A 107 6.99 12.65 -19.82
C LEU A 107 7.64 14.03 -20.05
N ALA A 108 8.82 14.07 -20.69
CA ALA A 108 9.52 15.31 -20.98
C ALA A 108 8.76 16.20 -21.98
N THR A 109 8.01 15.59 -22.91
CA THR A 109 7.16 16.33 -23.86
C THR A 109 5.82 16.80 -23.29
N GLY A 110 5.49 16.38 -22.07
CA GLY A 110 4.29 16.78 -21.34
C GLY A 110 3.02 16.03 -21.78
N PRO A 111 2.49 15.10 -20.97
CA PRO A 111 1.07 14.77 -21.08
C PRO A 111 0.21 16.00 -20.77
N ALA A 112 -1.00 16.08 -21.35
CA ALA A 112 -1.93 17.20 -21.14
C ALA A 112 -2.11 17.53 -19.64
N GLU A 113 -2.26 18.81 -19.30
CA GLU A 113 -2.29 19.34 -17.91
C GLU A 113 -3.40 18.74 -17.01
N ASP A 114 -4.39 18.05 -17.59
CA ASP A 114 -5.53 17.45 -16.89
C ASP A 114 -5.36 15.92 -16.75
N ILE A 115 -4.77 15.50 -15.64
CA ILE A 115 -4.46 14.08 -15.33
C ILE A 115 -5.73 13.21 -15.25
N PRO A 116 -6.84 13.61 -14.60
CA PRO A 116 -8.08 12.83 -14.62
C PRO A 116 -8.64 12.61 -16.02
N LYS A 117 -8.67 13.67 -16.84
CA LYS A 117 -9.11 13.56 -18.23
C LYS A 117 -8.18 12.67 -19.04
N LEU A 118 -6.88 12.78 -18.84
CA LEU A 118 -5.88 11.91 -19.46
C LEU A 118 -6.05 10.45 -19.05
N ALA A 119 -6.36 10.16 -17.79
CA ALA A 119 -6.61 8.80 -17.32
C ALA A 119 -7.80 8.15 -18.01
N GLU A 120 -8.91 8.89 -18.13
CA GLU A 120 -10.11 8.44 -18.85
C GLU A 120 -9.89 8.36 -20.36
N GLU A 121 -9.15 9.30 -20.94
CA GLU A 121 -8.73 9.25 -22.33
C GLU A 121 -7.85 8.03 -22.60
N ILE A 122 -6.89 7.72 -21.72
CA ILE A 122 -6.01 6.56 -21.83
C ILE A 122 -6.79 5.26 -21.65
N LYS A 123 -7.71 5.16 -20.68
CA LYS A 123 -8.60 3.99 -20.56
C LYS A 123 -9.46 3.83 -21.81
N THR A 124 -9.99 4.91 -22.36
CA THR A 124 -10.79 4.92 -23.59
C THR A 124 -9.95 4.66 -24.85
N LEU A 125 -8.66 5.01 -24.83
CA LEU A 125 -7.74 4.71 -25.92
C LEU A 125 -7.34 3.24 -25.86
N ILE A 126 -7.04 2.71 -24.68
CA ILE A 126 -6.49 1.38 -24.46
C ILE A 126 -7.56 0.28 -24.33
N GLY A 127 -8.80 0.62 -23.98
CA GLY A 127 -9.89 -0.34 -23.82
C GLY A 127 -10.59 -0.70 -25.13
N PRO A 128 -11.23 0.27 -25.82
CA PRO A 128 -11.94 0.02 -27.09
C PRO A 128 -11.11 0.21 -28.37
N LYS A 129 -10.06 1.04 -28.40
CA LYS A 129 -9.26 1.29 -29.64
C LYS A 129 -8.03 0.39 -29.75
N PHE A 130 -7.28 0.23 -28.68
CA PHE A 130 -6.27 -0.81 -28.55
C PHE A 130 -6.83 -1.92 -27.68
N ARG A 131 -6.29 -3.14 -27.74
CA ARG A 131 -6.33 -4.03 -26.57
C ARG A 131 -5.11 -3.63 -25.75
N TYR A 132 -5.13 -3.71 -24.41
CA TYR A 132 -3.98 -3.35 -23.56
C TYR A 132 -2.60 -3.81 -24.08
N LYS A 133 -2.54 -5.02 -24.64
CA LYS A 133 -1.34 -5.62 -25.27
C LYS A 133 -0.83 -4.93 -26.56
N ASP A 134 -1.69 -4.19 -27.24
CA ASP A 134 -1.46 -3.57 -28.55
C ASP A 134 -1.20 -2.04 -28.42
N ALA A 135 -1.33 -1.48 -27.22
CA ALA A 135 -1.06 -0.06 -26.96
C ALA A 135 0.45 0.26 -27.14
N PRO A 136 0.81 1.49 -27.57
CA PRO A 136 2.18 1.96 -27.49
C PRO A 136 2.72 1.84 -26.07
N GLN A 137 3.92 1.28 -25.91
CA GLN A 137 4.44 0.89 -24.59
C GLN A 137 4.51 2.07 -23.63
N TYR A 138 4.91 3.27 -24.07
CA TYR A 138 4.97 4.45 -23.22
C TYR A 138 3.59 4.86 -22.68
N LEU A 139 2.51 4.76 -23.47
CA LEU A 139 1.14 5.00 -22.99
C LEU A 139 0.70 3.93 -21.99
N PHE A 140 1.10 2.69 -22.23
CA PHE A 140 0.82 1.60 -21.29
C PHE A 140 1.57 1.80 -19.96
N GLU A 141 2.83 2.22 -19.99
CA GLU A 141 3.58 2.57 -18.76
C GLU A 141 2.96 3.76 -18.03
N HIS A 142 2.44 4.76 -18.76
CA HIS A 142 1.66 5.84 -18.14
C HIS A 142 0.38 5.32 -17.49
N PHE A 143 -0.37 4.44 -18.17
CA PHE A 143 -1.54 3.77 -17.60
C PHE A 143 -1.21 3.00 -16.31
N ILE A 144 -0.11 2.25 -16.28
CA ILE A 144 0.34 1.56 -15.05
C ILE A 144 0.67 2.57 -13.95
N THR A 145 1.29 3.71 -14.28
CA THR A 145 1.57 4.79 -13.31
C THR A 145 0.27 5.29 -12.68
N LEU A 146 -0.72 5.63 -13.51
CA LEU A 146 -2.02 6.12 -13.06
C LEU A 146 -2.81 5.06 -12.28
N THR A 147 -2.66 3.78 -12.63
CA THR A 147 -3.32 2.67 -11.92
C THR A 147 -2.69 2.43 -10.54
N MET A 148 -1.40 2.70 -10.40
CA MET A 148 -0.65 2.44 -9.17
C MET A 148 -0.69 3.60 -8.18
N SER A 149 -0.96 4.84 -8.61
CA SER A 149 -1.10 6.00 -7.71
C SER A 149 -2.17 5.78 -6.63
N PRO A 150 -3.40 5.35 -6.98
CA PRO A 150 -4.42 5.03 -5.98
C PRO A 150 -3.96 3.98 -4.98
N TYR A 151 -3.20 2.96 -5.41
CA TYR A 151 -2.72 1.93 -4.48
C TYR A 151 -1.78 2.46 -3.40
N PHE A 152 -0.96 3.48 -3.71
CA PHE A 152 -0.14 4.14 -2.71
C PHE A 152 -0.99 5.00 -1.77
N GLU A 153 -1.91 5.78 -2.33
CA GLU A 153 -2.82 6.68 -1.61
C GLU A 153 -3.72 5.87 -0.65
N ASP A 154 -4.35 4.82 -1.15
CA ASP A 154 -5.20 3.90 -0.40
C ASP A 154 -4.41 3.26 0.74
N GLU A 155 -3.24 2.68 0.49
CA GLU A 155 -2.41 2.09 1.55
C GLU A 155 -2.11 3.11 2.66
N CYS A 156 -1.75 4.35 2.30
CA CYS A 156 -1.50 5.41 3.26
C CYS A 156 -2.77 5.78 4.06
N ALA A 157 -3.90 5.95 3.37
CA ALA A 157 -5.17 6.31 3.97
C ALA A 157 -5.65 5.24 4.96
N VAL A 158 -5.49 3.95 4.62
CA VAL A 158 -5.83 2.84 5.52
C VAL A 158 -5.03 2.92 6.81
N TYR A 159 -3.70 3.08 6.76
CA TYR A 159 -2.91 3.17 7.99
C TYR A 159 -3.25 4.40 8.84
N GLN A 160 -3.65 5.51 8.21
CA GLN A 160 -4.12 6.70 8.91
C GLN A 160 -5.49 6.50 9.58
N GLN A 161 -6.40 5.74 8.94
CA GLN A 161 -7.71 5.42 9.50
C GLN A 161 -7.61 4.38 10.63
N LEU A 162 -6.78 3.35 10.46
CA LEU A 162 -6.70 2.19 11.34
C LEU A 162 -5.63 2.34 12.44
N VAL A 163 -5.39 3.56 12.92
CA VAL A 163 -4.38 3.83 13.96
C VAL A 163 -4.57 2.95 15.20
N SER A 164 -5.82 2.68 15.57
CA SER A 164 -6.17 1.83 16.70
C SER A 164 -5.73 0.37 16.53
N LEU A 165 -5.55 -0.10 15.29
CA LEU A 165 -5.18 -1.49 14.96
C LEU A 165 -3.66 -1.73 14.84
N GLN A 166 -2.88 -0.64 14.76
CA GLN A 166 -1.44 -0.71 14.47
C GLN A 166 -0.62 -1.34 15.60
N GLY A 167 0.38 -2.14 15.23
CA GLY A 167 1.26 -2.87 16.13
C GLY A 167 0.64 -4.12 16.76
N HIS A 168 -0.68 -4.30 16.60
CA HIS A 168 -1.39 -5.43 17.15
C HIS A 168 -2.06 -6.30 16.08
N ASP A 169 -2.84 -5.75 15.17
CA ASP A 169 -3.57 -6.51 14.12
C ASP A 169 -3.07 -6.15 12.73
N ILE A 170 -2.47 -4.97 12.57
CA ILE A 170 -1.79 -4.50 11.36
C ILE A 170 -0.41 -3.93 11.73
N PRO A 171 0.55 -3.80 10.79
CA PRO A 171 1.85 -3.19 11.05
C PRO A 171 1.76 -1.75 11.57
N ILE A 172 2.74 -1.30 12.33
CA ILE A 172 2.93 0.13 12.59
C ILE A 172 3.39 0.84 11.31
N PHE A 173 2.67 1.90 10.91
CA PHE A 173 3.06 2.84 9.86
C PHE A 173 3.94 3.94 10.42
N TYR A 174 5.18 3.99 9.94
CA TYR A 174 6.14 5.02 10.33
C TYR A 174 6.07 6.27 9.44
N GLY A 175 5.48 6.16 8.25
CA GLY A 175 5.27 7.29 7.35
C GLY A 175 5.57 6.98 5.89
N VAL A 176 5.45 8.02 5.08
CA VAL A 176 5.76 7.97 3.64
C VAL A 176 7.22 8.30 3.40
N THR A 177 7.79 7.74 2.34
CA THR A 177 9.21 7.89 1.99
C THR A 177 9.39 8.42 0.58
N ARG A 178 10.46 9.20 0.39
CA ARG A 178 10.97 9.60 -0.92
C ARG A 178 12.48 9.38 -0.98
N PHE A 179 12.99 8.90 -2.10
CA PHE A 179 14.43 8.79 -2.34
C PHE A 179 15.01 10.18 -2.61
N ILE A 180 16.06 10.58 -1.85
CA ILE A 180 16.61 11.95 -1.91
C ILE A 180 18.01 12.05 -2.50
N ASP A 181 18.79 10.97 -2.49
CA ASP A 181 20.09 10.93 -3.18
C ASP A 181 20.01 9.87 -4.27
N GLY A 182 19.63 10.30 -5.48
CA GLY A 182 19.53 9.46 -6.69
C GLY A 182 20.85 8.89 -7.19
N LEU A 183 21.76 8.49 -6.30
CA LEU A 183 23.12 8.09 -6.66
C LEU A 183 23.24 6.70 -7.30
N ILE A 184 22.20 5.88 -7.42
CA ILE A 184 22.27 4.58 -8.15
C ILE A 184 20.95 4.17 -8.83
N ILE A 185 20.11 5.10 -9.28
CA ILE A 185 19.06 4.75 -10.24
C ILE A 185 18.90 5.91 -11.24
N PRO A 186 19.67 5.91 -12.34
CA PRO A 186 19.34 6.73 -13.50
C PRO A 186 17.86 6.50 -13.85
N ASP A 187 17.14 7.56 -14.22
CA ASP A 187 15.78 7.51 -14.79
C ASP A 187 14.59 7.41 -13.80
N LEU A 188 14.77 7.79 -12.52
CA LEU A 188 13.65 7.98 -11.58
C LEU A 188 13.01 9.38 -11.72
N ASN A 189 12.31 9.60 -12.82
CA ASN A 189 11.40 10.73 -12.99
C ASN A 189 10.05 10.15 -13.43
N PRO A 190 8.93 10.30 -12.69
CA PRO A 190 8.69 11.01 -11.41
C PRO A 190 9.29 10.31 -10.17
N PRO A 191 9.30 10.97 -8.98
CA PRO A 191 9.78 10.35 -7.74
C PRO A 191 9.00 9.07 -7.42
N VAL A 192 9.73 7.99 -7.13
CA VAL A 192 9.13 6.75 -6.66
C VAL A 192 8.82 6.86 -5.17
N GLU A 193 7.55 6.69 -4.84
CA GLU A 193 7.01 6.78 -3.49
C GLU A 193 7.07 5.43 -2.79
N GLY A 194 7.14 5.48 -1.46
CA GLY A 194 7.12 4.28 -0.65
C GLY A 194 6.51 4.52 0.72
N VAL A 195 6.14 3.44 1.39
CA VAL A 195 5.63 3.41 2.76
C VAL A 195 6.59 2.65 3.66
N LEU A 196 6.84 3.19 4.85
CA LEU A 196 7.72 2.60 5.85
C LEU A 196 6.89 1.95 6.96
N LEU A 197 7.10 0.65 7.20
CA LEU A 197 6.27 -0.19 8.05
C LEU A 197 7.10 -1.00 9.07
N GLU A 198 6.44 -1.46 10.14
CA GLU A 198 6.96 -2.44 11.08
C GLU A 198 7.40 -3.73 10.38
N VAL A 199 8.54 -4.29 10.81
CA VAL A 199 8.88 -5.67 10.46
C VAL A 199 8.02 -6.61 11.30
N VAL A 200 7.11 -7.32 10.64
CA VAL A 200 6.31 -8.36 11.28
C VAL A 200 7.06 -9.70 11.23
N PRO A 201 7.55 -10.24 12.37
CA PRO A 201 8.15 -11.56 12.38
C PRO A 201 7.07 -12.62 12.23
N GLY A 202 7.28 -13.61 11.36
CA GLY A 202 6.33 -14.70 11.21
C GLY A 202 6.38 -15.38 9.86
N ILE A 203 5.37 -16.19 9.62
CA ILE A 203 5.19 -16.95 8.37
C ILE A 203 3.84 -16.52 7.76
N GLY A 204 3.79 -16.36 6.45
CA GLY A 204 2.52 -16.13 5.75
C GLY A 204 1.55 -17.28 6.00
N LEU A 205 0.29 -16.99 6.28
CA LEU A 205 -0.70 -18.01 6.61
C LEU A 205 -0.79 -19.02 5.46
N ASP A 206 -0.75 -18.58 4.20
CA ASP A 206 -0.69 -19.41 2.99
C ASP A 206 0.48 -20.43 2.92
N LYS A 207 1.52 -20.25 3.74
CA LYS A 207 2.73 -21.08 3.77
C LYS A 207 2.88 -21.90 5.05
N ILE A 208 1.98 -21.73 6.02
CA ILE A 208 2.08 -22.44 7.29
C ILE A 208 1.76 -23.93 7.12
N ASP A 209 2.46 -24.77 7.88
CA ASP A 209 2.11 -26.17 8.07
C ASP A 209 0.92 -26.24 9.06
N PRO A 210 -0.26 -26.74 8.66
CA PRO A 210 -1.40 -26.82 9.56
C PRO A 210 -1.21 -27.80 10.72
N SER A 211 -0.17 -28.65 10.70
CA SER A 211 0.16 -29.56 11.82
C SER A 211 0.85 -28.87 12.99
N VAL A 212 1.43 -27.68 12.77
CA VAL A 212 2.21 -26.96 13.79
C VAL A 212 1.48 -25.73 14.35
N VAL A 213 0.31 -25.40 13.81
CA VAL A 213 -0.51 -24.25 14.21
C VAL A 213 -1.96 -24.67 14.39
N ASN A 214 -2.62 -24.11 15.40
CA ASN A 214 -4.07 -24.22 15.53
C ASN A 214 -4.74 -23.36 14.43
N LEU A 215 -5.05 -24.00 13.30
CA LEU A 215 -5.60 -23.34 12.13
C LEU A 215 -6.98 -22.72 12.41
N ASP A 216 -7.82 -23.35 13.23
CA ASP A 216 -9.16 -22.83 13.57
C ASP A 216 -9.05 -21.52 14.36
N ALA A 217 -8.10 -21.45 15.29
CA ALA A 217 -7.81 -20.21 16.03
C ALA A 217 -7.27 -19.12 15.10
N ALA A 218 -6.39 -19.46 14.15
CA ALA A 218 -5.87 -18.51 13.17
C ALA A 218 -6.98 -17.96 12.26
N ILE A 219 -7.84 -18.83 11.71
CA ILE A 219 -8.97 -18.38 10.86
C ILE A 219 -9.92 -17.50 11.67
N SER A 220 -10.24 -17.88 12.91
CA SER A 220 -11.09 -17.08 13.79
C SER A 220 -10.49 -15.69 14.05
N ASP A 221 -9.18 -15.60 14.27
CA ASP A 221 -8.47 -14.33 14.43
C ASP A 221 -8.47 -13.51 13.13
N ALA A 222 -8.29 -14.14 11.96
CA ALA A 222 -8.39 -13.47 10.66
C ALA A 222 -9.78 -12.87 10.45
N MET A 223 -10.84 -13.63 10.74
CA MET A 223 -12.22 -13.16 10.65
C MET A 223 -12.50 -12.01 11.63
N ARG A 224 -11.94 -12.08 12.84
CA ARG A 224 -12.02 -11.00 13.83
C ARG A 224 -11.38 -9.72 13.27
N ILE A 225 -10.16 -9.78 12.74
CA ILE A 225 -9.47 -8.64 12.13
C ILE A 225 -10.32 -8.03 11.01
N VAL A 226 -10.91 -8.87 10.15
CA VAL A 226 -11.81 -8.42 9.06
C VAL A 226 -13.01 -7.65 9.60
N ARG A 227 -13.66 -8.15 10.65
CA ARG A 227 -14.79 -7.45 11.29
C ARG A 227 -14.35 -6.14 11.95
N ASP A 228 -13.18 -6.12 12.57
CA ASP A 228 -12.69 -4.94 13.29
C ASP A 228 -12.35 -3.80 12.33
N TYR A 229 -11.66 -4.05 11.22
CA TYR A 229 -11.46 -2.99 10.22
C TYR A 229 -12.75 -2.63 9.49
N THR A 230 -13.69 -3.56 9.34
CA THR A 230 -15.00 -3.30 8.70
C THR A 230 -15.77 -2.23 9.47
N ARG A 231 -15.77 -2.33 10.80
CA ARG A 231 -16.40 -1.33 11.69
C ARG A 231 -15.74 0.04 11.62
N LEU A 232 -14.48 0.09 11.17
CA LEU A 232 -13.72 1.32 10.98
C LEU A 232 -13.88 1.90 9.57
N GLY A 233 -14.83 1.38 8.78
CA GLY A 233 -15.16 1.90 7.47
C GLY A 233 -14.23 1.43 6.35
N LEU A 234 -13.54 0.29 6.52
CA LEU A 234 -12.66 -0.26 5.49
C LEU A 234 -13.34 -1.39 4.69
N LEU A 235 -13.14 -1.35 3.37
CA LEU A 235 -13.38 -2.43 2.41
C LEU A 235 -12.03 -2.87 1.83
N ASN A 236 -11.58 -4.09 2.12
CA ASN A 236 -10.36 -4.67 1.54
C ASN A 236 -10.72 -5.57 0.35
N MET A 237 -10.19 -5.23 -0.82
CA MET A 237 -10.45 -5.95 -2.07
C MET A 237 -9.52 -7.14 -2.30
N ASP A 238 -8.41 -7.23 -1.57
CA ASP A 238 -7.38 -8.27 -1.67
C ASP A 238 -7.25 -9.09 -0.38
N VAL A 239 -8.39 -9.54 0.17
CA VAL A 239 -8.38 -10.49 1.28
C VAL A 239 -7.90 -11.85 0.79
N ARG A 240 -6.66 -12.21 1.15
CA ARG A 240 -6.03 -13.49 0.85
C ARG A 240 -5.15 -14.00 1.98
N LEU A 241 -5.01 -15.33 2.10
CA LEU A 241 -4.20 -15.94 3.16
C LEU A 241 -2.74 -15.47 3.14
N GLY A 242 -2.20 -15.15 1.96
CA GLY A 242 -0.85 -14.62 1.83
C GLY A 242 -0.64 -13.22 2.43
N ASN A 243 -1.73 -12.49 2.66
CA ASN A 243 -1.71 -11.17 3.29
C ASN A 243 -1.86 -11.25 4.82
N PHE A 244 -1.93 -12.45 5.41
CA PHE A 244 -1.87 -12.64 6.86
C PHE A 244 -0.53 -13.25 7.26
N ILE A 245 0.14 -12.67 8.25
CA ILE A 245 1.35 -13.23 8.86
C ILE A 245 1.01 -13.74 10.26
N ILE A 246 1.33 -15.01 10.53
CA ILE A 246 1.26 -15.56 11.89
C ILE A 246 2.58 -15.31 12.63
N LYS A 247 2.51 -14.52 13.70
CA LYS A 247 3.63 -14.29 14.62
C LYS A 247 3.98 -15.59 15.37
N PRO A 248 5.21 -15.75 15.88
CA PRO A 248 5.58 -16.88 16.75
C PRO A 248 4.69 -17.03 17.99
N SER A 249 4.05 -15.94 18.45
CA SER A 249 3.06 -15.95 19.53
C SER A 249 1.71 -16.57 19.14
N GLY A 250 1.51 -16.92 17.86
CA GLY A 250 0.24 -17.40 17.31
C GLY A 250 -0.74 -16.31 16.85
N LYS A 251 -0.40 -15.03 17.06
CA LYS A 251 -1.24 -13.88 16.66
C LYS A 251 -1.13 -13.60 15.16
N LEU A 252 -2.24 -13.30 14.50
CA LEU A 252 -2.22 -12.84 13.11
C LEU A 252 -2.01 -11.33 13.00
N ILE A 253 -1.29 -10.95 11.94
CA ILE A 253 -1.18 -9.58 11.46
C ILE A 253 -1.62 -9.55 10.00
N LEU A 254 -2.59 -8.71 9.66
CA LEU A 254 -2.96 -8.41 8.29
C LEU A 254 -2.00 -7.36 7.73
N ILE A 255 -1.47 -7.63 6.53
CA ILE A 255 -0.61 -6.73 5.77
C ILE A 255 -1.24 -6.44 4.42
N ASP A 256 -0.65 -5.49 3.68
CA ASP A 256 -1.00 -5.16 2.29
C ASP A 256 -2.42 -4.58 2.14
N PHE A 257 -2.52 -3.25 2.14
CA PHE A 257 -3.77 -2.51 2.03
C PHE A 257 -3.95 -1.77 0.70
N ALA A 258 -3.01 -1.92 -0.23
CA ALA A 258 -2.94 -1.23 -1.50
C ALA A 258 -4.21 -1.40 -2.35
N GLN A 259 -4.96 -2.49 -2.17
CA GLN A 259 -6.25 -2.70 -2.80
C GLN A 259 -7.36 -2.62 -1.74
N SER A 260 -7.51 -1.45 -1.13
CA SER A 260 -8.59 -1.17 -0.18
C SER A 260 -9.23 0.16 -0.47
N ARG A 261 -10.44 0.37 0.04
CA ARG A 261 -11.16 1.64 -0.03
C ARG A 261 -11.73 1.96 1.34
N LEU A 262 -11.71 3.24 1.70
CA LEU A 262 -12.45 3.77 2.85
C LEU A 262 -13.88 4.15 2.42
N ARG A 263 -14.83 3.95 3.32
CA ARG A 263 -16.19 4.42 3.13
C ARG A 263 -16.18 5.94 2.96
N GLU A 264 -16.83 6.44 1.91
CA GLU A 264 -16.91 7.88 1.66
C GLU A 264 -17.95 8.54 2.60
N GLU A 265 -17.78 9.82 2.88
CA GLU A 265 -18.68 10.56 3.79
C GLU A 265 -20.13 10.65 3.28
N ASP A 266 -20.31 10.68 1.96
CA ASP A 266 -21.60 10.79 1.28
C ASP A 266 -22.20 9.42 0.87
N GLU A 267 -21.48 8.33 1.11
CA GLU A 267 -21.92 6.97 0.77
C GLU A 267 -23.01 6.47 1.73
N THR A 268 -24.15 6.07 1.17
CA THR A 268 -25.27 5.56 1.96
C THR A 268 -24.96 4.19 2.58
N ASP A 269 -25.65 3.85 3.67
CA ASP A 269 -25.49 2.52 4.30
C ASP A 269 -25.81 1.37 3.34
N GLU A 270 -26.76 1.59 2.43
CA GLU A 270 -27.15 0.58 1.43
C GLU A 270 -26.06 0.40 0.37
N GLU A 271 -25.49 1.48 -0.17
CA GLU A 271 -24.37 1.41 -1.13
C GLU A 271 -23.16 0.70 -0.50
N TRP A 272 -22.76 1.16 0.68
CA TRP A 272 -21.67 0.53 1.43
C TRP A 272 -21.94 -0.95 1.70
N TRP A 273 -23.16 -1.29 2.11
CA TRP A 273 -23.55 -2.68 2.35
C TRP A 273 -23.49 -3.52 1.07
N GLN A 274 -23.95 -3.01 -0.07
CA GLN A 274 -23.87 -3.73 -1.34
C GLN A 274 -22.44 -4.01 -1.76
N ASP A 275 -21.54 -3.04 -1.59
CA ASP A 275 -20.11 -3.21 -1.86
C ASP A 275 -19.47 -4.25 -0.94
N LYS A 276 -19.71 -4.16 0.38
CA LYS A 276 -19.23 -5.14 1.38
C LYS A 276 -19.73 -6.54 1.08
N LYS A 277 -21.01 -6.67 0.73
CA LYS A 277 -21.64 -7.93 0.36
C LYS A 277 -21.08 -8.47 -0.95
N GLY A 278 -20.86 -7.61 -1.94
CA GLY A 278 -20.28 -7.99 -3.24
C GLY A 278 -18.85 -8.50 -3.10
N GLN A 279 -18.08 -7.90 -2.19
CA GLN A 279 -16.71 -8.30 -1.94
C GLN A 279 -16.58 -9.57 -1.09
N ASP A 280 -17.50 -9.79 -0.14
CA ASP A 280 -17.58 -10.97 0.74
C ASP A 280 -16.23 -11.35 1.39
N GLU A 281 -15.62 -10.41 2.10
CA GLU A 281 -14.28 -10.56 2.68
C GLU A 281 -14.17 -11.75 3.65
N LEU A 282 -15.18 -11.96 4.48
CA LEU A 282 -15.23 -13.11 5.38
C LEU A 282 -15.36 -14.43 4.60
N GLY A 283 -16.22 -14.47 3.57
CA GLY A 283 -16.32 -15.62 2.68
C GLY A 283 -15.01 -15.91 1.96
N ARG A 284 -14.25 -14.89 1.55
CA ARG A 284 -12.93 -15.04 0.91
C ARG A 284 -11.90 -15.69 1.81
N VAL A 285 -11.85 -15.36 3.11
CA VAL A 285 -10.96 -16.03 4.08
C VAL A 285 -11.30 -17.52 4.15
N CYS A 286 -12.60 -17.83 4.28
CA CYS A 286 -13.08 -19.19 4.43
C CYS A 286 -12.83 -20.03 3.16
N PHE A 287 -13.19 -19.50 1.99
CA PHE A 287 -13.02 -20.15 0.70
C PHE A 287 -11.56 -20.48 0.40
N GLN A 288 -10.64 -19.56 0.69
CA GLN A 288 -9.22 -19.82 0.48
C GLN A 288 -8.65 -20.84 1.45
N THR A 289 -9.15 -20.85 2.68
CA THR A 289 -8.79 -21.88 3.66
C THR A 289 -9.24 -23.26 3.20
N GLU A 290 -10.47 -23.38 2.69
CA GLU A 290 -10.99 -24.64 2.17
C GLU A 290 -10.14 -25.15 0.99
N ILE A 291 -9.87 -24.28 0.01
CA ILE A 291 -9.00 -24.62 -1.14
C ILE A 291 -7.62 -25.06 -0.67
N LYS A 292 -7.03 -24.34 0.28
CA LYS A 292 -5.63 -24.55 0.67
C LYS A 292 -5.45 -25.75 1.58
N TYR A 293 -6.37 -25.98 2.51
CA TYR A 293 -6.22 -26.97 3.60
C TYR A 293 -7.28 -28.07 3.59
N GLY A 294 -8.22 -28.08 2.63
CA GLY A 294 -9.27 -29.09 2.53
C GLY A 294 -10.24 -29.08 3.71
N ARG A 295 -10.39 -27.94 4.39
CA ARG A 295 -11.25 -27.77 5.57
C ARG A 295 -12.62 -27.25 5.13
N PRO A 296 -13.69 -28.05 5.23
CA PRO A 296 -15.04 -27.58 4.94
C PRO A 296 -15.44 -26.51 5.97
N TRP A 297 -16.06 -25.45 5.47
CA TRP A 297 -16.44 -24.27 6.25
C TRP A 297 -17.69 -24.50 7.12
N ASP A 298 -17.74 -23.84 8.30
CA ASP A 298 -18.91 -23.79 9.18
C ASP A 298 -19.75 -22.53 8.89
N PRO A 299 -21.00 -22.69 8.41
CA PRO A 299 -21.88 -21.58 8.09
C PRO A 299 -22.20 -20.61 9.21
N ASN A 300 -22.08 -21.04 10.44
CA ASN A 300 -22.43 -20.22 11.60
C ASN A 300 -21.42 -19.10 11.88
N LEU A 301 -20.29 -19.05 11.16
CA LEU A 301 -19.27 -18.02 11.30
C LEU A 301 -19.51 -16.77 10.43
N LEU A 302 -20.44 -16.81 9.46
CA LEU A 302 -20.83 -15.62 8.67
C LEU A 302 -21.97 -14.88 9.37
N ASN A 303 -21.66 -13.84 10.13
CA ASN A 303 -22.63 -12.77 10.35
C ASN A 303 -21.97 -11.42 10.01
N ILE A 304 -22.00 -11.06 8.73
CA ILE A 304 -21.49 -9.75 8.25
C ILE A 304 -22.46 -8.63 8.66
N ARG A 305 -23.76 -8.92 8.79
CA ARG A 305 -24.77 -7.91 9.20
C ARG A 305 -24.46 -7.31 10.56
N GLU A 306 -24.05 -8.13 11.53
CA GLU A 306 -23.62 -7.65 12.85
C GLU A 306 -22.40 -6.73 12.81
N ALA A 307 -21.53 -6.81 11.80
CA ALA A 307 -20.36 -5.94 11.69
C ALA A 307 -20.68 -4.59 11.04
N VAL A 308 -21.69 -4.54 10.15
CA VAL A 308 -22.07 -3.33 9.39
C VAL A 308 -23.10 -2.49 10.15
N GLU A 309 -24.03 -3.12 10.88
CA GLU A 309 -25.07 -2.44 11.67
C GLU A 309 -24.53 -1.67 12.89
N VAL A 310 -23.26 -1.86 13.28
CA VAL A 310 -22.64 -1.24 14.47
C VAL A 310 -21.85 0.03 14.14
N THR A 311 -21.80 0.46 12.87
CA THR A 311 -21.20 1.75 12.48
C THR A 311 -22.02 2.88 13.12
N PRO A 312 -21.50 3.68 14.08
CA PRO A 312 -22.29 4.72 14.70
C PRO A 312 -22.54 5.84 13.67
N PRO A 313 -23.76 6.38 13.56
CA PRO A 313 -23.98 7.61 12.81
C PRO A 313 -23.28 8.74 13.56
N GLY A 314 -22.19 9.25 13.00
CA GLY A 314 -21.49 10.43 13.51
C GLY A 314 -20.42 10.15 14.56
N SER A 315 -19.29 9.57 14.14
CA SER A 315 -18.02 9.84 14.81
C SER A 315 -17.69 11.33 14.63
N VAL A 316 -18.06 12.09 15.66
CA VAL A 316 -17.74 13.52 15.84
C VAL A 316 -16.26 13.74 15.56
N MET A 317 -15.96 14.47 14.48
CA MET A 317 -14.64 15.07 14.29
C MET A 317 -14.27 15.84 15.56
N LEU A 318 -13.16 15.47 16.20
CA LEU A 318 -12.53 16.30 17.22
C LEU A 318 -12.13 17.63 16.55
N PRO A 319 -12.50 18.80 17.10
CA PRO A 319 -12.07 20.06 16.53
C PRO A 319 -10.58 20.24 16.81
N CYS A 320 -9.76 20.22 15.76
CA CYS A 320 -8.42 20.77 15.84
C CYS A 320 -8.53 22.30 15.97
N SER A 321 -8.49 22.79 17.22
CA SER A 321 -8.03 24.14 17.58
C SER A 321 -6.65 24.36 16.95
N SER A 322 -6.21 25.51 16.43
CA SER A 322 -6.59 26.90 16.63
C SER A 322 -5.85 27.71 15.56
N LYS A 323 -6.53 28.58 14.79
CA LYS A 323 -5.86 29.67 14.08
C LYS A 323 -5.88 30.91 14.98
N VAL A 324 -4.71 31.25 15.51
CA VAL A 324 -4.39 32.55 16.09
C VAL A 324 -4.09 33.52 14.94
N SER A 325 -4.82 34.64 14.97
CA SER A 325 -4.67 35.97 14.35
C SER A 325 -3.56 36.26 13.32
N SER A 326 -3.98 36.94 12.25
CA SER A 326 -3.36 38.18 11.73
C SER A 326 -4.52 39.03 11.16
N SER A 327 -4.94 40.11 11.82
CA SER A 327 -4.47 41.49 11.65
C SER A 327 -4.54 41.98 10.21
N GLU A 328 -5.54 42.81 9.91
CA GLU A 328 -5.37 43.94 8.98
C GLU A 328 -6.42 45.02 9.29
N ASN A 329 -5.92 46.21 9.61
CA ASN A 329 -6.64 47.46 9.59
C ASN A 329 -6.98 47.82 8.13
N ASP A 330 -8.12 48.47 7.89
CA ASP A 330 -8.16 49.86 7.37
C ASP A 330 -9.55 50.24 6.82
N THR A 331 -10.10 51.33 7.38
CA THR A 331 -10.97 52.37 6.78
C THR A 331 -12.04 52.00 5.76
N LEU A 332 -13.32 52.15 6.12
CA LEU A 332 -14.11 53.41 6.04
C LEU A 332 -15.41 53.29 6.83
#